data_AF-A0A9W8CWG3-F1
#
_entry.id   AF-A0A9W8CWG3-F1
#
_cell.length_a   1.000
_cell.length_b   1.000
_cell.length_c   1.000
_cell.angle_alpha   90.00
_cell.angle_beta   90.00
_cell.angle_gamma   90.00
#
_symmetry.space_group_name_H-M   'P 1'
#
loop_
_entity.id
_entity.type
_entity.pdbx_description
1 polymer ?
#
loop_
_entity_poly.entity_id
_entity_poly.type
_entity_poly.pdbx_seq_one_letter_code
_entity_poly.pdbx_strand_id
1 'polypeptide(L)' 'MDLASRDLYGGAMSMAVPSGMVDVSNFRTVPDNQEVFADDNDCSVIVEILESVSAQKHDALR' A
#
# COMPACT_ATOMS: atom_id res chain seq x y z
N MET A 1 -11.61 -9.30 12.72
CA MET A 1 -10.39 -8.97 11.95
C MET A 1 -10.14 -7.52 12.27
N ASP A 2 -9.16 -7.24 13.12
CA ASP A 2 -8.97 -5.90 13.67
C ASP A 2 -8.19 -5.07 12.67
N LEU A 3 -8.80 -3.99 12.19
CA LEU A 3 -8.21 -3.07 11.23
C LEU A 3 -7.66 -1.84 11.95
N ALA A 4 -6.48 -1.40 11.54
CA ALA A 4 -5.87 -0.15 11.96
C ALA A 4 -5.88 0.84 10.79
N SER A 5 -6.11 2.12 11.09
CA SER A 5 -5.96 3.20 10.11
C SER A 5 -4.48 3.54 9.97
N ARG A 6 -4.01 3.60 8.72
CA ARG A 6 -2.65 3.98 8.35
C ARG A 6 -2.70 5.19 7.43
N ASP A 7 -1.89 6.19 7.74
CA ASP A 7 -1.62 7.31 6.85
C ASP A 7 -0.72 6.85 5.71
N LEU A 8 -0.97 7.35 4.51
CA LEU A 8 -0.19 7.09 3.31
C LEU A 8 0.33 8.42 2.76
N TYR A 9 1.55 8.41 2.22
CA TYR A 9 2.17 9.56 1.54
C TYR A 9 2.13 10.83 2.40
N GLY A 10 2.64 10.72 3.63
CA GLY A 10 2.69 11.85 4.57
C GLY A 10 1.32 12.31 5.09
N GLY A 11 0.31 11.44 5.06
CA GLY A 11 -1.04 11.75 5.56
C GLY A 11 -1.96 12.39 4.52
N ALA A 12 -1.56 12.43 3.25
CA ALA A 12 -2.43 12.90 2.17
C ALA A 12 -3.59 11.93 1.89
N MET A 13 -3.40 10.65 2.17
CA MET A 13 -4.41 9.60 2.07
C MET A 13 -4.37 8.71 3.31
N SER A 14 -5.43 7.92 3.51
CA SER A 14 -5.49 6.95 4.61
C SER A 14 -6.10 5.64 4.14
N MET A 15 -5.66 4.53 4.70
CA MET A 15 -6.20 3.19 4.42
C MET A 15 -6.42 2.41 5.73
N ALA A 16 -7.44 1.54 5.74
CA ALA A 16 -7.61 0.56 6.80
C ALA A 16 -6.89 -0.74 6.41
N VAL A 17 -5.97 -1.21 7.25
CA VAL A 17 -5.15 -2.41 7.01
C VAL A 17 -5.23 -3.31 8.23
N PRO A 18 -5.06 -4.65 8.12
CA PRO A 18 -4.98 -5.53 9.28
C PRO A 18 -3.93 -5.05 10.29
N SER A 19 -4.30 -5.02 11.57
CA SER A 19 -3.46 -4.41 12.63
C SER A 19 -2.09 -5.06 12.79
N GLY A 20 -1.92 -6.30 12.34
CA GLY A 20 -0.64 -7.02 12.35
C GLY A 20 0.34 -6.60 11.26
N MET A 21 -0.08 -5.80 10.27
CA MET A 21 0.83 -5.36 9.21
C MET A 21 1.72 -4.20 9.67
N VAL A 22 3.01 -4.35 9.40
CA VAL A 22 4.09 -3.41 9.72
C VAL A 22 4.56 -2.74 8.44
N ASP A 23 4.86 -1.45 8.53
CA ASP A 23 5.44 -0.68 7.44
C ASP A 23 6.89 -1.11 7.17
N VAL A 24 7.15 -1.54 5.93
CA VAL A 24 8.43 -2.05 5.45
C VAL A 24 9.49 -0.94 5.32
N SER A 25 9.09 0.33 5.21
CA SER A 25 9.98 1.48 5.15
C SER A 25 10.88 1.61 6.39
N ASN A 26 10.43 1.08 7.53
CA ASN A 26 11.20 1.02 8.79
C ASN A 26 12.45 0.12 8.69
N PHE A 27 12.49 -0.81 7.72
CA PHE A 27 13.58 -1.77 7.58
C PHE A 27 14.45 -1.51 6.36
N ARG A 28 13.87 -0.98 5.29
CA ARG A 28 14.58 -0.67 4.04
C ARG A 28 13.90 0.48 3.32
N THR A 29 14.65 1.16 2.46
CA THR A 29 14.08 2.14 1.54
C THR A 29 13.06 1.48 0.61
N VAL A 30 11.95 2.19 0.40
CA VAL A 30 10.86 1.89 -0.54
C VAL A 30 10.79 3.09 -1.50
N PRO A 31 10.44 2.91 -2.80
CA PRO A 31 10.24 4.02 -3.72
C PRO A 31 9.22 5.03 -3.20
N ASP A 32 9.44 6.32 -3.47
CA ASP A 32 8.60 7.41 -2.92
C ASP A 32 7.12 7.33 -3.34
N ASN A 33 6.83 6.72 -4.49
CA ASN A 33 5.47 6.50 -4.99
C ASN A 33 4.82 5.23 -4.43
N GLN A 34 5.51 4.49 -3.56
CA GLN A 34 5.05 3.22 -2.98
C GLN A 34 4.99 3.28 -1.45
N GLU A 35 3.96 2.64 -0.89
CA GLU A 35 3.82 2.34 0.53
C GLU A 35 3.65 0.83 0.69
N VAL A 36 4.48 0.20 1.51
CA VAL A 36 4.56 -1.27 1.59
C VAL A 36 4.36 -1.72 3.03
N PHE A 37 3.35 -2.58 3.24
CA PHE A 37 3.05 -3.19 4.52
C PHE A 37 3.17 -4.72 4.43
N ALA A 38 3.70 -5.36 5.47
CA ALA A 38 3.82 -6.83 5.53
C ALA A 38 3.54 -7.35 6.94
N ASP A 39 3.07 -8.59 7.05
CA ASP A 39 2.91 -9.30 8.32
C ASP A 39 3.86 -10.51 8.43
N ASP A 40 3.71 -11.26 9.53
CA ASP A 40 4.49 -12.45 9.84
C ASP A 40 3.95 -13.74 9.18
N ASN A 41 2.84 -13.65 8.45
CA ASN A 41 2.20 -14.77 7.74
C ASN A 41 2.49 -14.72 6.24
N ASP A 42 3.63 -14.12 5.86
CA ASP A 42 4.07 -13.91 4.48
C ASP A 42 3.05 -13.14 3.61
N CYS A 43 2.15 -12.36 4.22
CA CYS A 43 1.20 -11.51 3.50
C CYS A 43 1.74 -10.08 3.39
N SER A 44 1.50 -9.45 2.23
CA SER A 44 1.89 -8.07 2.00
C SER A 44 0.82 -7.28 1.24
N VAL A 45 0.82 -5.97 1.46
CA VAL A 45 0.00 -4.99 0.77
C VAL A 45 0.91 -3.89 0.27
N ILE A 46 0.83 -3.60 -1.02
CA ILE A 46 1.56 -2.51 -1.67
C ILE A 46 0.53 -1.55 -2.23
N VAL A 47 0.65 -0.28 -1.86
CA VAL A 47 -0.08 0.83 -2.48
C VAL A 47 0.91 1.59 -3.34
N GLU A 48 0.59 1.79 -4.61
CA GLU A 48 1.46 2.48 -5.57
C GLU A 48 0.69 3.52 -6.35
N ILE A 49 1.25 4.73 -6.43
CA ILE A 49 0.76 5.80 -7.30
C ILE A 49 1.35 5.60 -8.69
N LEU A 50 0.46 5.38 -9.66
CA LEU A 50 0.77 5.21 -11.08
C LEU A 50 0.19 6.36 -11.91
N GLU A 51 0.73 6.55 -13.10
CA GLU A 51 0.13 7.43 -14.10
C GLU A 51 -1.15 6.79 -14.69
N SER A 52 -2.09 7.63 -15.12
CA SER A 52 -3.31 7.15 -15.76
C SER A 52 -3.02 6.57 -17.14
N VAL A 53 -3.46 5.34 -17.38
CA VAL A 53 -3.43 4.72 -18.71
C VAL A 53 -4.66 5.10 -19.53
N SER A 54 -4.54 5.11 -20.86
CA SER A 54 -5.65 5.37 -21.78
C SER A 54 -6.58 4.16 -21.98
N ALA A 55 -6.19 2.99 -21.46
CA ALA A 55 -6.94 1.76 -21.55
C ALA A 55 -8.28 1.86 -20.79
N GLN A 56 -9.29 1.15 -21.28
CA GLN A 56 -10.60 1.07 -20.61
C GLN A 56 -10.43 0.34 -19.27
N LYS A 57 -11.25 0.67 -18.25
CA LYS A 57 -11.09 0.17 -16.86
C LYS A 57 -10.79 -1.32 -16.73
N HIS A 58 -11.40 -2.16 -17.56
CA HIS A 58 -11.17 -3.61 -17.53
C HIS A 58 -9.79 -3.99 -18.06
N ASP A 59 -9.31 -3.29 -19.10
CA ASP A 59 -7.99 -3.54 -19.68
C ASP A 59 -6.87 -2.96 -18.81
N ALA A 60 -7.14 -1.91 -18.03
CA ALA A 60 -6.19 -1.37 -17.06
C ALA A 60 -5.95 -2.29 -15.84
N LEU A 61 -6.86 -3.25 -15.58
CA LEU A 61 -6.78 -4.21 -14.48
C LEU A 61 -6.26 -5.58 -14.92
N ARG A 62 -6.01 -5.77 -16.21
CA ARG A 62 -5.49 -7.03 -16.79
C ARG A 62 -3.99 -6.97 -16.95
#